data_AF-A0A7S3E6D7-F1
#
_entry.id   AF-A0A7S3E6D7-F1
#
_cell.length_a   1.000
_cell.length_b   1.000
_cell.length_c   1.000
_cell.angle_alpha   90.00
_cell.angle_beta   90.00
_cell.angle_gamma   90.00
#
_symmetry.space_group_name_H-M   'P 1'
#
loop_
_entity.id
_entity.type
_entity.pdbx_description
1 polymer ?
#
loop_
_entity_poly.entity_id
_entity_poly.type
_entity_poly.pdbx_seq_one_letter_code
_entity_poly.pdbx_strand_id
1 'polypeptide(L)'
;MALGSAAVSLLVGALLVVFLLVVNSLVNHHLRRKAYLRIQRGYMSRNEIYFLDLPKRARNLLLDEADRQRSLKPAPPSGFPAGYGQEGTPYEGINYQSAVLNSVHVIERRAKAVDSAIKTKPPEKASTFLQRIQARFPGITDELIISYLSIYEKCLDPDDEVPVSAAEYEEFLGIIVAICHELKD
;
A
#
# COMPACT_ATOMS: atom_id res chain seq x y z
N MET A 1 -59.45 -18.81 14.51
CA MET A 1 -58.73 -17.96 13.54
C MET A 1 -57.27 -17.77 13.98
N ALA A 2 -56.46 -18.84 13.98
CA ALA A 2 -55.06 -18.81 14.48
C ALA A 2 -54.01 -19.14 13.41
N LEU A 3 -54.42 -19.35 12.15
CA LEU A 3 -53.53 -19.71 11.04
C LEU A 3 -52.80 -18.51 10.42
N GLY A 4 -53.27 -17.28 10.68
CA GLY A 4 -52.69 -16.06 10.09
C GLY A 4 -51.36 -15.62 10.72
N SER A 5 -51.21 -15.74 12.05
CA SER A 5 -50.01 -15.24 12.75
C SER A 5 -48.77 -16.12 12.52
N ALA A 6 -48.96 -17.44 12.43
CA ALA A 6 -47.88 -18.38 12.13
C ALA A 6 -47.35 -18.21 10.70
N ALA A 7 -48.25 -18.02 9.72
CA ALA A 7 -47.88 -17.77 8.34
C ALA A 7 -47.11 -16.45 8.17
N VAL A 8 -47.54 -15.38 8.86
CA VAL A 8 -46.85 -14.08 8.86
C VAL A 8 -45.46 -14.19 9.51
N SER A 9 -45.32 -14.93 10.61
CA SER A 9 -44.04 -15.13 11.29
C SER A 9 -43.03 -15.91 10.44
N LEU A 10 -43.49 -16.92 9.70
CA LEU A 10 -42.65 -17.67 8.75
C LEU A 10 -42.19 -16.80 7.57
N LEU A 11 -43.06 -15.92 7.07
CA LEU A 11 -42.76 -15.01 5.97
C LEU A 11 -41.72 -13.96 6.38
N VAL A 12 -41.86 -13.39 7.58
CA VAL A 12 -40.87 -12.45 8.16
C VAL A 12 -39.53 -13.15 8.40
N GLY A 13 -39.54 -14.39 8.91
CA GLY A 13 -38.33 -15.19 9.10
C GLY A 13 -37.61 -15.48 7.78
N ALA A 14 -38.34 -15.87 6.74
CA ALA A 14 -37.78 -16.12 5.41
C ALA A 14 -37.17 -14.85 4.79
N LEU A 15 -37.84 -13.70 4.92
CA LEU A 15 -37.34 -12.41 4.43
C LEU A 15 -36.05 -11.98 5.15
N LEU A 16 -35.94 -12.22 6.45
CA LEU A 16 -34.71 -11.96 7.22
C LEU A 16 -33.54 -12.83 6.74
N VAL A 17 -33.77 -14.10 6.46
CA VAL A 17 -32.72 -15.00 5.93
C VAL A 17 -32.28 -14.53 4.54
N VAL A 18 -33.21 -14.19 3.66
CA VAL A 18 -32.88 -13.66 2.33
C VAL A 18 -32.09 -12.35 2.44
N PHE A 19 -32.51 -11.45 3.32
CA PHE A 19 -31.79 -10.19 3.56
C PHE A 19 -30.35 -10.43 4.05
N LEU A 20 -30.15 -11.34 5.00
CA LEU A 20 -28.82 -11.70 5.49
C LEU A 20 -27.95 -12.33 4.40
N LEU A 21 -28.52 -13.16 3.53
CA LEU A 21 -27.82 -13.75 2.38
C LEU A 21 -27.40 -12.67 1.36
N VAL A 22 -28.27 -11.70 1.08
CA VAL A 22 -27.97 -10.57 0.19
C VAL A 22 -26.88 -9.69 0.77
N VAL A 23 -26.95 -9.33 2.05
CA VAL A 23 -25.90 -8.55 2.72
C VAL A 23 -24.57 -9.30 2.70
N ASN A 24 -24.56 -10.59 3.03
CA ASN A 24 -23.35 -11.41 2.97
C ASN A 24 -22.77 -11.49 1.54
N SER A 25 -23.63 -11.60 0.54
CA SER A 25 -23.22 -11.59 -0.87
C SER A 25 -22.59 -10.26 -1.28
N LEU A 26 -23.22 -9.14 -0.91
CA LEU A 26 -22.72 -7.78 -1.19
C LEU A 26 -21.40 -7.48 -0.49
N VAL A 27 -21.27 -7.86 0.78
CA VAL A 27 -20.02 -7.72 1.54
C VAL A 27 -18.91 -8.54 0.88
N ASN A 28 -19.18 -9.81 0.54
CA ASN A 28 -18.21 -10.66 -0.15
C ASN A 28 -17.85 -10.11 -1.53
N HIS A 29 -18.81 -9.55 -2.27
CA HIS A 29 -18.56 -8.93 -3.57
C HIS A 29 -17.67 -7.69 -3.44
N HIS A 30 -17.92 -6.83 -2.46
CA HIS A 30 -17.09 -5.65 -2.18
C HIS A 30 -15.67 -6.02 -1.73
N LEU A 31 -15.53 -7.04 -0.88
CA LEU A 31 -14.22 -7.54 -0.44
C LEU A 31 -13.43 -8.12 -1.63
N ARG A 32 -14.09 -8.91 -2.49
CA ARG A 32 -13.49 -9.44 -3.73
C ARG A 32 -13.06 -8.32 -4.67
N ARG A 33 -13.88 -7.29 -4.86
CA ARG A 33 -13.56 -6.14 -5.70
C ARG A 33 -12.37 -5.34 -5.13
N LYS A 34 -12.31 -5.15 -3.81
CA LYS A 34 -11.15 -4.51 -3.15
C LYS A 34 -9.88 -5.34 -3.29
N ALA A 35 -9.96 -6.66 -3.11
CA ALA A 35 -8.83 -7.57 -3.29
C ALA A 35 -8.32 -7.53 -4.74
N TYR A 36 -9.23 -7.59 -5.72
CA TYR A 36 -8.90 -7.47 -7.15
C TYR A 36 -8.18 -6.15 -7.49
N LEU A 37 -8.69 -5.02 -7.00
CA LEU A 37 -8.06 -3.71 -7.23
C LEU A 37 -6.68 -3.58 -6.57
N ARG A 38 -6.43 -4.29 -5.45
CA ARG A 38 -5.11 -4.34 -4.80
C ARG A 38 -4.11 -5.21 -5.56
N ILE A 39 -4.58 -6.32 -6.15
CA ILE A 39 -3.79 -7.18 -7.04
C ILE A 39 -3.38 -6.40 -8.31
N GLN A 40 -4.32 -5.68 -8.93
CA GLN A 40 -4.05 -4.90 -10.14
C GLN A 40 -2.97 -3.80 -9.92
N ARG A 41 -2.84 -3.31 -8.70
CA ARG A 41 -1.87 -2.29 -8.32
C ARG A 41 -0.53 -2.85 -7.81
N GLY A 42 -0.33 -4.18 -7.80
CA GLY A 42 0.95 -4.79 -7.42
C GLY A 42 1.29 -4.77 -5.91
N TYR A 43 0.33 -4.43 -5.04
CA TYR A 43 0.58 -4.23 -3.60
C TYR A 43 0.44 -5.48 -2.72
N MET A 44 0.35 -6.69 -3.27
CA MET A 44 0.28 -7.88 -2.42
C MET A 44 1.67 -8.35 -1.99
N SER A 45 2.11 -7.88 -0.83
CA SER A 45 3.05 -8.62 0.01
C SER A 45 2.40 -9.96 0.39
N ARG A 46 3.20 -11.04 0.34
CA ARG A 46 2.82 -12.43 0.62
C ARG A 46 2.28 -12.66 2.05
N ASN A 47 2.27 -11.62 2.89
CA ASN A 47 1.97 -11.67 4.32
C ASN A 47 0.66 -10.96 4.74
N GLU A 48 -0.22 -10.53 3.83
CA GLU A 48 -1.53 -10.00 4.28
C GLU A 48 -2.45 -11.13 4.76
N ILE A 49 -2.82 -11.04 6.04
CA ILE A 49 -3.67 -11.94 6.86
C ILE A 49 -4.91 -12.47 6.09
N TYR A 50 -5.46 -11.68 5.18
CA TYR A 50 -6.63 -12.02 4.36
C TYR A 50 -6.43 -13.14 3.32
N PHE A 51 -5.18 -13.47 2.93
CA PHE A 51 -4.91 -14.51 1.93
C PHE A 51 -5.02 -15.93 2.52
N LEU A 52 -4.69 -16.07 3.80
CA LEU A 52 -4.76 -17.35 4.53
C LEU A 52 -6.19 -17.70 4.95
N ASP A 53 -7.05 -16.70 5.13
CA ASP A 53 -8.47 -16.86 5.50
C ASP A 53 -9.37 -17.27 4.32
N LEU A 54 -8.85 -17.30 3.10
CA LEU A 54 -9.61 -17.71 1.92
C LEU A 54 -9.78 -19.23 1.86
N PRO A 55 -10.98 -19.73 1.47
CA PRO A 55 -11.17 -21.15 1.19
C PRO A 55 -10.14 -21.65 0.18
N LYS A 56 -9.59 -22.84 0.42
CA LYS A 56 -8.50 -23.45 -0.39
C LYS A 56 -8.73 -23.35 -1.90
N ARG A 57 -9.96 -23.53 -2.35
CA ARG A 57 -10.35 -23.44 -3.77
C ARG A 57 -10.26 -22.01 -4.33
N ALA A 58 -10.67 -21.00 -3.56
CA ALA A 58 -10.55 -19.60 -3.95
C ALA A 58 -9.08 -19.13 -3.93
N ARG A 59 -8.31 -19.62 -2.96
CA ARG A 59 -6.86 -19.39 -2.90
C ARG A 59 -6.14 -19.98 -4.12
N ASN A 60 -6.46 -21.21 -4.48
CA ASN A 60 -5.86 -21.86 -5.65
C ASN A 60 -6.23 -21.14 -6.95
N LEU A 61 -7.50 -20.73 -7.14
CA LEU A 61 -7.90 -19.94 -8.30
C LEU A 61 -7.16 -18.59 -8.39
N LEU A 62 -6.90 -17.94 -7.25
CA LEU A 62 -6.13 -16.70 -7.21
C LEU A 62 -4.65 -16.94 -7.52
N LEU A 63 -4.07 -18.05 -7.06
CA LEU A 63 -2.70 -18.44 -7.38
C LEU A 63 -2.57 -18.80 -8.87
N ASP A 64 -3.47 -19.63 -9.39
CA ASP A 64 -3.49 -20.08 -10.78
C ASP A 64 -3.66 -18.88 -11.74
N GLU A 65 -4.54 -17.93 -11.40
CA GLU A 65 -4.74 -16.72 -12.22
C GLU A 65 -3.58 -15.73 -12.07
N ALA A 66 -2.96 -15.62 -10.88
CA ALA A 66 -1.75 -14.83 -10.69
C ALA A 66 -0.56 -15.42 -11.49
N ASP A 67 -0.42 -16.75 -11.50
CA ASP A 67 0.61 -17.45 -12.26
C ASP A 67 0.34 -17.38 -13.76
N ARG A 68 -0.94 -17.45 -14.18
CA ARG A 68 -1.34 -17.15 -15.56
C ARG A 68 -0.98 -15.72 -15.95
N GLN A 69 -1.26 -14.72 -15.13
CA GLN A 69 -0.88 -13.33 -15.43
C GLN A 69 0.64 -13.11 -15.42
N ARG A 70 1.39 -13.84 -14.58
CA ARG A 70 2.86 -13.86 -14.62
C ARG A 70 3.38 -14.49 -15.91
N SER A 71 2.72 -15.54 -16.42
CA SER A 71 3.09 -16.17 -17.69
C SER A 71 2.72 -15.34 -18.92
N LEU A 72 1.72 -14.45 -18.81
CA LEU A 72 1.27 -13.57 -19.88
C LEU A 72 2.04 -12.25 -19.93
N LYS A 73 2.75 -11.89 -18.86
CA LYS A 73 3.75 -10.83 -18.89
C LYS A 73 5.08 -11.45 -19.32
N PRO A 74 5.83 -10.84 -20.25
CA PRO A 74 7.18 -11.31 -20.53
C PRO A 74 7.95 -11.34 -19.21
N ALA A 75 8.63 -12.46 -18.94
CA ALA A 75 9.53 -12.56 -17.80
C ALA A 75 10.46 -11.33 -17.81
N PRO A 76 10.69 -10.66 -16.67
CA PRO A 76 11.70 -9.62 -16.64
C PRO A 76 13.01 -10.23 -17.18
N PRO A 77 13.70 -9.54 -18.10
CA PRO A 77 14.93 -10.06 -18.67
C PRO A 77 15.89 -10.42 -17.53
N SER A 78 16.74 -11.42 -17.75
CA SER A 78 17.75 -11.85 -16.77
C SER A 78 18.49 -10.65 -16.17
N GLY A 79 18.47 -10.54 -14.83
CA GLY A 79 18.98 -9.39 -14.10
C GLY A 79 17.95 -8.26 -14.02
N PHE A 80 17.68 -7.77 -12.80
CA PHE A 80 16.77 -6.64 -12.64
C PHE A 80 17.27 -5.43 -13.46
N PRO A 81 16.37 -4.68 -14.14
CA PRO A 81 16.75 -3.50 -14.90
C PRO A 81 17.36 -2.42 -13.99
N ALA A 82 18.12 -1.48 -14.56
CA ALA A 82 18.69 -0.36 -13.80
C ALA A 82 17.60 0.37 -12.98
N GLY A 83 17.92 0.75 -11.74
CA GLY A 83 16.96 1.28 -10.78
C GLY A 83 16.26 0.25 -9.90
N TYR A 84 16.64 -1.03 -10.03
CA TYR A 84 16.27 -2.09 -9.08
C TYR A 84 17.49 -2.58 -8.30
N GLY A 85 17.25 -3.07 -7.08
CA GLY A 85 18.27 -3.80 -6.35
C GLY A 85 18.59 -5.15 -6.96
N GLN A 86 19.90 -5.43 -7.05
CA GLN A 86 20.43 -6.65 -7.68
C GLN A 86 20.27 -7.87 -6.78
N GLU A 87 20.28 -9.04 -7.39
CA GLU A 87 20.25 -10.33 -6.68
C GLU A 87 21.43 -10.46 -5.71
N GLY A 88 21.17 -10.95 -4.50
CA GLY A 88 22.16 -11.09 -3.44
C GLY A 88 22.49 -9.80 -2.67
N THR A 89 21.81 -8.69 -2.98
CA THR A 89 21.92 -7.45 -2.19
C THR A 89 20.78 -7.34 -1.16
N PRO A 90 20.93 -6.52 -0.09
CA PRO A 90 19.84 -6.25 0.86
C PRO A 90 18.58 -5.64 0.22
N TYR A 91 18.70 -5.12 -1.00
CA TYR A 91 17.62 -4.43 -1.71
C TYR A 91 17.11 -5.22 -2.92
N GLU A 92 17.45 -6.50 -3.03
CA GLU A 92 17.02 -7.37 -4.12
C GLU A 92 15.52 -7.22 -4.43
N GLY A 93 15.20 -6.93 -5.69
CA GLY A 93 13.82 -6.79 -6.16
C GLY A 93 13.11 -5.50 -5.76
N ILE A 94 13.76 -4.58 -5.03
CA ILE A 94 13.23 -3.25 -4.73
C ILE A 94 13.44 -2.34 -5.94
N ASN A 95 12.37 -1.72 -6.44
CA ASN A 95 12.47 -0.60 -7.36
C ASN A 95 12.71 0.70 -6.57
N TYR A 96 13.89 1.31 -6.75
CA TYR A 96 14.31 2.45 -5.94
C TYR A 96 13.40 3.67 -6.14
N GLN A 97 13.03 3.99 -7.38
CA GLN A 97 12.13 5.12 -7.67
C GLN A 97 10.77 4.95 -6.96
N SER A 98 10.15 3.78 -7.08
CA SER A 98 8.88 3.48 -6.44
C SER A 98 9.00 3.51 -4.92
N ALA A 99 10.10 3.03 -4.36
CA ALA A 99 10.36 3.07 -2.93
C ALA A 99 10.50 4.52 -2.42
N VAL A 100 11.24 5.36 -3.14
CA VAL A 100 11.38 6.80 -2.86
C VAL A 100 10.02 7.49 -2.89
N LEU A 101 9.22 7.31 -3.94
CA LEU A 101 7.91 7.95 -4.06
C LEU A 101 6.93 7.52 -2.97
N ASN A 102 7.02 6.28 -2.50
CA ASN A 102 6.16 5.77 -1.42
C ASN A 102 6.65 6.14 0.00
N SER A 103 7.85 6.69 0.14
CA SER A 103 8.47 6.96 1.44
C SER A 103 7.74 8.02 2.27
N VAL A 104 6.99 8.94 1.63
CA VAL A 104 6.15 9.93 2.33
C VAL A 104 5.13 9.26 3.26
N HIS A 105 4.63 8.07 2.88
CA HIS A 105 3.71 7.29 3.71
C HIS A 105 4.40 6.64 4.92
N VAL A 106 5.71 6.37 4.83
CA VAL A 106 6.50 5.88 5.96
C VAL A 106 6.63 7.00 7.00
N ILE A 107 7.02 8.20 6.56
CA ILE A 107 7.11 9.40 7.42
C ILE A 107 5.75 9.70 8.04
N GLU A 108 4.67 9.68 7.26
CA GLU A 108 3.31 9.90 7.76
C GLU A 108 2.91 8.87 8.81
N ARG A 109 3.17 7.59 8.57
CA ARG A 109 2.85 6.53 9.55
C ARG A 109 3.63 6.72 10.84
N ARG A 110 4.90 7.09 10.75
CA ARG A 110 5.73 7.36 11.93
C ARG A 110 5.22 8.58 12.70
N ALA A 111 4.94 9.68 12.00
CA ALA A 111 4.42 10.89 12.61
C ALA A 111 3.05 10.65 13.27
N LYS A 112 2.17 9.86 12.65
CA LYS A 112 0.88 9.43 13.22
C LYS A 112 1.00 8.64 14.52
N ALA A 113 2.05 7.86 14.66
CA ALA A 113 2.28 7.08 15.87
C ALA A 113 2.59 7.96 17.08
N VAL A 114 3.11 9.17 16.83
CA VAL A 114 3.41 10.19 17.85
C VAL A 114 2.22 11.14 18.02
N ASP A 115 1.70 11.68 16.91
CA ASP A 115 0.55 12.57 16.88
C ASP A 115 -0.49 12.09 15.86
N SER A 116 -1.57 11.50 16.37
CA SER A 116 -2.67 10.93 15.58
C SER A 116 -3.40 11.95 14.69
N ALA A 117 -3.25 13.26 14.94
CA ALA A 117 -3.84 14.31 14.12
C ALA A 117 -3.11 14.51 12.78
N ILE A 118 -1.85 14.03 12.68
CA ILE A 118 -1.05 14.15 11.46
C ILE A 118 -1.61 13.21 10.41
N LYS A 119 -2.00 13.76 9.26
CA LYS A 119 -2.39 12.99 8.09
C LYS A 119 -2.12 13.79 6.84
N THR A 120 -1.70 13.13 5.76
CA THR A 120 -1.67 13.75 4.44
C THR A 120 -3.11 13.97 3.97
N LYS A 121 -3.38 15.13 3.36
CA LYS A 121 -4.70 15.44 2.79
C LYS A 121 -4.59 15.58 1.27
N PRO A 122 -5.06 14.63 0.47
CA PRO A 122 -4.99 14.75 -0.98
C PRO A 122 -5.81 15.96 -1.50
N PRO A 123 -5.30 16.76 -2.45
CA PRO A 123 -3.94 16.76 -2.98
C PRO A 123 -3.00 17.61 -2.11
N GLU A 124 -1.98 17.01 -1.49
CA GLU A 124 -0.94 17.71 -0.73
C GLU A 124 0.42 17.30 -1.31
N LYS A 125 1.29 18.30 -1.56
CA LYS A 125 2.66 18.05 -2.03
C LYS A 125 3.51 17.54 -0.88
N ALA A 126 4.51 16.70 -1.17
CA ALA A 126 5.45 16.19 -0.18
C ALA A 126 6.16 17.32 0.59
N SER A 127 6.56 18.39 -0.11
CA SER A 127 7.17 19.58 0.51
C SER A 127 6.27 20.26 1.52
N THR A 128 5.01 20.50 1.18
CA THR A 128 4.01 21.09 2.10
C THR A 128 3.77 20.19 3.31
N PHE A 129 3.70 18.88 3.11
CA PHE A 129 3.54 17.92 4.19
C PHE A 129 4.73 17.93 5.15
N LEU A 130 5.96 17.93 4.62
CA LEU A 130 7.18 17.94 5.44
C LEU A 130 7.36 19.24 6.21
N GLN A 131 7.07 20.39 5.61
CA GLN A 131 7.08 21.69 6.30
C GLN A 131 6.07 21.72 7.45
N ARG A 132 4.88 21.14 7.24
CA ARG A 132 3.87 21.03 8.30
C ARG A 132 4.30 20.10 9.43
N ILE A 133 4.97 18.99 9.10
CA ILE A 133 5.55 18.10 10.10
C ILE A 133 6.68 18.79 10.87
N GLN A 134 7.57 19.51 10.20
CA GLN A 134 8.64 20.27 10.82
C GLN A 134 8.12 21.31 11.82
N ALA A 135 7.04 22.02 11.49
CA ALA A 135 6.40 22.94 12.43
C ALA A 135 5.92 22.25 13.72
N ARG A 136 5.65 20.93 13.66
CA ARG A 136 5.26 20.10 14.80
C ARG A 136 6.46 19.45 15.51
N PHE A 137 7.52 19.14 14.76
CA PHE A 137 8.75 18.49 15.23
C PHE A 137 9.97 19.31 14.76
N PRO A 138 10.38 20.34 15.53
CA PRO A 138 11.45 21.27 15.13
C PRO A 138 12.83 20.62 14.97
N GLY A 139 13.02 19.39 15.46
CA GLY A 139 14.25 18.60 15.23
C GLY A 139 14.48 18.26 13.76
N ILE A 140 13.42 18.26 12.94
CA ILE A 140 13.53 18.10 11.49
C ILE A 140 14.04 19.42 10.89
N THR A 141 15.29 19.44 10.45
CA THR A 141 15.92 20.63 9.89
C THR A 141 15.51 20.88 8.42
N ASP A 142 15.65 22.12 7.97
CA ASP A 142 15.44 22.47 6.56
C ASP A 142 16.37 21.68 5.63
N GLU A 143 17.61 21.45 6.07
CA GLU A 143 18.60 20.66 5.34
C GLU A 143 18.12 19.22 5.11
N LEU A 144 17.55 18.57 6.13
CA LEU A 144 16.98 17.22 5.99
C LEU A 144 15.79 17.20 5.01
N ILE A 145 14.94 18.22 5.04
CA ILE A 145 13.80 18.33 4.12
C ILE A 145 14.28 18.55 2.69
N ILE A 146 15.27 19.43 2.48
CA ILE A 146 15.86 19.70 1.17
C ILE A 146 16.52 18.43 0.60
N SER A 147 17.31 17.72 1.40
CA SER A 147 17.97 16.47 0.97
C SER A 147 16.96 15.36 0.68
N TYR A 148 15.86 15.26 1.43
CA TYR A 148 14.78 14.34 1.09
C TYR A 148 14.14 14.72 -0.24
N LEU A 149 13.80 16.01 -0.42
CA LEU A 149 13.05 16.48 -1.59
C LEU A 149 13.87 16.41 -2.87
N SER A 150 15.19 16.61 -2.83
CA SER A 150 16.04 16.52 -4.02
C SER A 150 15.96 15.14 -4.69
N ILE A 151 16.00 14.06 -3.90
CA ILE A 151 15.90 12.68 -4.40
C ILE A 151 14.44 12.34 -4.72
N TYR A 152 13.48 12.80 -3.90
CA TYR A 152 12.06 12.56 -4.12
C TYR A 152 11.55 13.20 -5.42
N GLU A 153 11.94 14.46 -5.69
CA GLU A 153 11.51 15.21 -6.87
C GLU A 153 12.16 14.68 -8.15
N LYS A 154 13.42 14.21 -8.09
CA LYS A 154 14.05 13.45 -9.18
C LYS A 154 13.22 12.24 -9.61
N CYS A 155 12.52 11.59 -8.67
CA CYS A 155 11.68 10.44 -8.96
C CYS A 155 10.31 10.79 -9.55
N LEU A 156 9.89 12.07 -9.51
CA LEU A 156 8.59 12.50 -10.01
C LEU A 156 8.55 12.66 -11.53
N ASP A 157 9.70 12.83 -12.18
CA ASP A 157 9.80 12.91 -13.63
C ASP A 157 9.89 11.47 -14.21
N PRO A 158 8.85 10.99 -14.91
CA PRO A 158 8.87 9.66 -15.51
C PRO A 158 9.71 9.60 -16.79
N ASP A 159 10.08 10.75 -17.38
CA ASP A 159 10.84 10.86 -18.62
C ASP A 159 12.35 11.05 -18.37
N ASP A 160 12.75 11.28 -17.11
CA ASP A 160 14.15 11.37 -16.72
C ASP A 160 14.78 9.97 -16.69
N GLU A 161 15.64 9.68 -17.67
CA GLU A 161 16.24 8.37 -17.91
C GLU A 161 17.21 7.91 -16.81
N VAL A 162 17.47 8.73 -15.79
CA VAL A 162 18.46 8.44 -14.75
C VAL A 162 17.78 7.77 -13.55
N PRO A 163 17.80 6.42 -13.46
CA PRO A 163 17.30 5.73 -12.28
C PRO A 163 18.08 6.16 -11.05
N VAL A 164 17.38 6.25 -9.91
CA VAL A 164 18.03 6.34 -8.60
C VAL A 164 19.02 5.18 -8.49
N SER A 165 20.29 5.50 -8.30
CA SER A 165 21.34 4.50 -8.09
C SER A 165 21.20 3.83 -6.72
N ALA A 166 21.85 2.69 -6.55
CA ALA A 166 21.87 2.02 -5.23
C ALA A 166 22.47 2.93 -4.14
N ALA A 167 23.53 3.68 -4.46
CA ALA A 167 24.16 4.61 -3.54
C ALA A 167 23.24 5.77 -3.15
N GLU A 168 22.55 6.39 -4.12
CA GLU A 168 21.55 7.44 -3.84
C GLU A 168 20.39 6.87 -3.01
N TYR A 169 19.98 5.62 -3.25
CA TYR A 169 18.94 4.98 -2.45
C TYR A 169 19.39 4.71 -1.00
N GLU A 170 20.64 4.30 -0.78
CA GLU A 170 21.21 4.14 0.56
C GLU A 170 21.29 5.47 1.32
N GLU A 171 21.76 6.52 0.65
CA GLU A 171 21.75 7.88 1.20
C GLU A 171 20.33 8.31 1.56
N PHE A 172 19.37 8.06 0.66
CA PHE A 172 17.97 8.35 0.87
C PHE A 172 17.40 7.62 2.10
N LEU A 173 17.72 6.34 2.29
CA LEU A 173 17.33 5.59 3.48
C LEU A 173 17.89 6.23 4.76
N GLY A 174 19.13 6.72 4.72
CA GLY A 174 19.73 7.48 5.81
C GLY A 174 18.91 8.73 6.18
N ILE A 175 18.46 9.47 5.17
CA ILE A 175 17.61 10.67 5.36
C ILE A 175 16.25 10.28 5.96
N ILE A 176 15.61 9.21 5.48
CA ILE A 176 14.34 8.71 6.04
C ILE A 176 14.49 8.35 7.51
N VAL A 177 15.58 7.65 7.85
CA VAL A 177 15.88 7.25 9.24
C VAL A 177 16.10 8.48 10.11
N ALA A 178 16.85 9.48 9.64
CA ALA A 178 17.05 10.73 10.35
C ALA A 178 15.72 11.45 10.61
N ILE A 179 14.88 11.65 9.58
CA ILE A 179 13.55 12.25 9.75
C ILE A 179 12.72 11.45 10.77
N CYS A 180 12.69 10.12 10.66
CA CYS A 180 11.93 9.26 11.57
C CYS A 180 12.47 9.26 13.01
N HIS A 181 13.77 9.51 13.18
CA HIS A 181 14.43 9.67 14.47
C HIS A 181 13.96 10.95 15.17
N GLU A 182 13.84 12.05 14.44
CA GLU A 182 13.35 13.33 14.96
C GLU A 182 11.84 13.34 15.24
N LEU A 183 11.11 12.35 14.70
CA LEU A 183 9.72 12.04 15.05
C LEU A 183 9.64 11.22 16.35
N LYS A 184 10.23 11.72 17.44
CA LYS A 184 10.12 11.17 18.79
C LYS A 184 9.57 12.25 19.73
N ASP A 185 8.83 11.81 20.75
CA ASP A 185 8.41 12.66 21.88
C ASP A 185 9.62 13.08 22.74
#